data_AF-A0A2N6U1N6-F1
#
_entry.id   AF-A0A2N6U1N6-F1
#
_cell.length_a   1.000
_cell.length_b   1.000
_cell.length_c   1.000
_cell.angle_alpha   90.00
_cell.angle_beta   90.00
_cell.angle_gamma   90.00
#
_symmetry.space_group_name_H-M   'P 1'
#
loop_
_entity.id
_entity.type
_entity.pdbx_description
1 polymer ?
#
loop_
_entity_poly.entity_id
_entity_poly.type
_entity_poly.pdbx_seq_one_letter_code
_entity_poly.pdbx_strand_id
1 'polypeptide(L)'
;MGQPRPLANLFSVEMWERFSFYGMQGILAIYMYFAVTQGGLGIDEHIALGVVGAYGGSVYLFSIIGALVSDRLLGPEKTLFGSAVMIMAGHIALALVPGVVGLMMGLLLVGVGSGGLKSTAATLVGSLYTRDDPRRDAGFSIYYMGVNIGGLFGPLVTGLAEQTWGFHLGFGLAAIGMAIGLAQYVLTRKGLPASVHRVPDPLPRSQYPLWGALAAGSIALVVVLAMTGVLNAGNLADVVVALSVIGAIVIFAVLLTSKKVDADERSRVIAFIPMFIGTSAFFALFQQQFTVITLYSDTRLDRVLSFPLLGDWEMPISWAQSFNPFFIIVLAPLFAALWTKLGTRQPVTPTKFGIGIILMGAAFLLFLPMASVAAVPVLWIGLIMLVATLGELSLSPVGLSLSTKLAPRAFPVMMMALYNLSVALGTALSGSLAGFYSADAEVAYFGTLGAVTIGIGVVMLAISRPVHRAMRGVR
;
A
#
# COMPACT_ATOMS: atom_id res chain seq x y z
N MET A 1 27.22 0.70 -11.89
CA MET A 1 26.59 -0.43 -11.19
C MET A 1 26.36 -1.69 -12.05
N GLY A 2 26.70 -1.72 -13.35
CA GLY A 2 26.64 -2.95 -14.16
C GLY A 2 25.24 -3.57 -14.37
N GLN A 3 24.18 -2.81 -14.09
CA GLN A 3 22.79 -3.26 -14.15
C GLN A 3 22.28 -3.33 -15.60
N PRO A 4 21.32 -4.22 -15.92
CA PRO A 4 20.65 -4.24 -17.21
C PRO A 4 20.02 -2.89 -17.53
N ARG A 5 20.25 -2.36 -18.75
CA ARG A 5 19.67 -1.07 -19.19
C ARG A 5 18.15 -0.98 -18.98
N PRO A 6 17.34 -2.04 -19.23
CA PRO A 6 15.89 -1.98 -18.99
C PRO A 6 15.49 -1.76 -17.52
N LEU A 7 16.39 -1.99 -16.55
CA LEU A 7 16.11 -1.69 -15.15
C LEU A 7 15.83 -0.20 -14.93
N ALA A 8 16.57 0.69 -15.61
CA ALA A 8 16.35 2.13 -15.48
C ALA A 8 14.96 2.55 -15.99
N ASN A 9 14.45 1.86 -17.02
CA ASN A 9 13.09 2.06 -17.50
C ASN A 9 12.05 1.61 -16.46
N LEU A 10 12.18 0.39 -15.96
CA LEU A 10 11.26 -0.15 -14.94
C LEU A 10 11.29 0.66 -13.63
N PHE A 11 12.46 1.15 -13.25
CA PHE A 11 12.63 2.10 -12.15
C PHE A 11 11.85 3.39 -12.42
N SER A 12 11.99 3.98 -13.62
CA SER A 12 11.37 5.26 -13.92
C SER A 12 9.85 5.17 -13.94
N VAL A 13 9.28 4.17 -14.62
CA VAL A 13 7.82 3.99 -14.66
C VAL A 13 7.25 3.73 -13.25
N GLU A 14 7.96 2.98 -12.41
CA GLU A 14 7.55 2.78 -11.01
C GLU A 14 7.64 4.07 -10.20
N MET A 15 8.74 4.82 -10.32
CA MET A 15 8.91 6.08 -9.61
C MET A 15 7.80 7.08 -9.96
N TRP A 16 7.46 7.20 -11.24
CA TRP A 16 6.41 8.10 -11.71
C TRP A 16 5.00 7.65 -11.33
N GLU A 17 4.73 6.34 -11.36
CA GLU A 17 3.47 5.82 -10.86
C GLU A 17 3.35 6.05 -9.34
N ARG A 18 4.42 5.86 -8.57
CA ARG A 18 4.39 6.10 -7.13
C ARG A 18 4.28 7.57 -6.80
N PHE A 19 4.93 8.44 -7.57
CA PHE A 19 4.72 9.88 -7.53
C PHE A 19 3.25 10.24 -7.75
N SER A 20 2.62 9.73 -8.81
CA SER A 20 1.24 10.08 -9.13
C SER A 20 0.25 9.49 -8.12
N PHE A 21 0.46 8.24 -7.71
CA PHE A 21 -0.37 7.53 -6.74
C PHE A 21 -0.34 8.19 -5.37
N TYR A 22 0.85 8.38 -4.78
CA TYR A 22 0.97 8.99 -3.46
C TYR A 22 0.65 10.48 -3.48
N GLY A 23 0.96 11.20 -4.56
CA GLY A 23 0.55 12.59 -4.71
C GLY A 23 -0.97 12.75 -4.72
N MET A 24 -1.67 11.97 -5.55
CA MET A 24 -3.14 11.94 -5.55
C MET A 24 -3.70 11.50 -4.19
N GLN A 25 -3.18 10.41 -3.62
CA GLN A 25 -3.63 9.88 -2.34
C GLN A 25 -3.44 10.91 -1.22
N GLY A 26 -2.42 11.76 -1.31
CA GLY A 26 -2.12 12.74 -0.29
C GLY A 26 -3.08 13.91 -0.19
N ILE A 27 -3.76 14.22 -1.29
CA ILE A 27 -4.79 15.28 -1.35
C ILE A 27 -6.20 14.69 -1.50
N LEU A 28 -6.36 13.37 -1.51
CA LEU A 28 -7.63 12.72 -1.78
C LEU A 28 -8.65 12.92 -0.66
N ALA A 29 -8.23 12.76 0.60
CA ALA A 29 -9.12 12.92 1.75
C ALA A 29 -9.66 14.35 1.82
N ILE A 30 -8.75 15.33 1.83
CA ILE A 30 -9.09 16.76 1.86
C ILE A 30 -9.93 17.18 0.65
N TYR A 31 -9.70 16.65 -0.55
CA TYR A 31 -10.57 16.91 -1.70
C TYR A 31 -12.01 16.45 -1.44
N MET A 32 -12.19 15.29 -0.81
CA MET A 32 -13.52 14.76 -0.53
C MET A 32 -14.25 15.58 0.54
N TYR A 33 -13.59 15.89 1.66
CA TYR A 33 -14.28 16.51 2.80
C TYR A 33 -14.23 18.04 2.85
N PHE A 34 -13.33 18.70 2.12
CA PHE A 34 -13.33 20.16 2.05
C PHE A 34 -14.63 20.68 1.44
N ALA A 35 -15.06 21.86 1.88
CA ALA A 35 -16.27 22.47 1.39
C ALA A 35 -16.19 22.74 -0.12
N VAL A 36 -17.33 22.72 -0.81
CA VAL A 36 -17.42 23.05 -2.24
C VAL A 36 -16.88 24.46 -2.53
N THR A 37 -17.05 25.39 -1.59
CA THR A 37 -16.49 26.76 -1.67
C THR A 37 -14.96 26.81 -1.61
N GLN A 38 -14.31 25.76 -1.09
CA GLN A 38 -12.86 25.58 -1.07
C GLN A 38 -12.38 24.69 -2.23
N GLY A 39 -13.26 24.30 -3.15
CA GLY A 39 -12.95 23.42 -4.27
C GLY A 39 -13.01 21.92 -3.96
N GLY A 40 -13.44 21.54 -2.75
CA GLY A 40 -13.69 20.15 -2.37
C GLY A 40 -15.09 19.64 -2.76
N LEU A 41 -15.47 18.48 -2.25
CA LEU A 41 -16.76 17.84 -2.54
C LEU A 41 -17.80 17.96 -1.42
N GLY A 42 -17.41 18.42 -0.23
CA GLY A 42 -18.29 18.54 0.94
C GLY A 42 -18.86 17.22 1.44
N ILE A 43 -18.13 16.12 1.25
CA ILE A 43 -18.48 14.80 1.81
C ILE A 43 -18.16 14.82 3.31
N ASP A 44 -18.95 14.11 4.11
CA ASP A 44 -18.65 13.92 5.53
C ASP A 44 -17.22 13.41 5.75
N GLU A 45 -16.51 13.96 6.73
CA GLU A 45 -15.11 13.66 7.01
C GLU A 45 -14.90 12.16 7.26
N HIS A 46 -15.74 11.52 8.09
CA HIS A 46 -15.60 10.10 8.40
C HIS A 46 -15.87 9.22 7.18
N ILE A 47 -16.86 9.59 6.35
CA ILE A 47 -17.11 8.90 5.08
C ILE A 47 -15.91 9.04 4.15
N ALA A 48 -15.32 10.24 4.03
CA ALA A 48 -14.15 10.48 3.21
C ALA A 48 -12.96 9.63 3.66
N LEU A 49 -12.64 9.59 4.95
CA LEU A 49 -11.57 8.76 5.50
C LEU A 49 -11.83 7.26 5.29
N GLY A 50 -13.09 6.82 5.44
CA GLY A 50 -13.53 5.47 5.13
C GLY A 50 -13.27 5.10 3.67
N VAL A 51 -13.64 5.97 2.72
CA VAL A 51 -13.40 5.78 1.29
C VAL A 51 -11.90 5.70 0.98
N VAL A 52 -11.04 6.53 1.59
CA VAL A 52 -9.58 6.45 1.39
C VAL A 52 -9.02 5.10 1.85
N GLY A 53 -9.40 4.63 3.04
CA GLY A 53 -8.95 3.32 3.54
C GLY A 53 -9.45 2.17 2.66
N ALA A 54 -10.73 2.21 2.25
CA ALA A 54 -11.30 1.21 1.36
C ALA A 54 -10.64 1.18 -0.01
N TYR A 55 -10.34 2.36 -0.59
CA TYR A 55 -9.60 2.50 -1.84
C TYR A 55 -8.21 1.88 -1.71
N GLY A 56 -7.45 2.27 -0.68
CA GLY A 56 -6.12 1.72 -0.42
C GLY A 56 -6.13 0.20 -0.26
N GLY A 57 -7.08 -0.36 0.49
CA GLY A 57 -7.25 -1.81 0.65
C GLY A 57 -7.61 -2.51 -0.66
N SER A 58 -8.50 -1.91 -1.45
CA SER A 58 -8.96 -2.45 -2.73
C SER A 58 -7.84 -2.55 -3.77
N VAL A 59 -6.86 -1.63 -3.78
CA VAL A 59 -5.68 -1.72 -4.65
C VAL A 59 -4.92 -3.04 -4.44
N TYR A 60 -4.79 -3.51 -3.20
CA TYR A 60 -4.16 -4.79 -2.90
C TYR A 60 -5.01 -5.98 -3.34
N LEU A 61 -6.35 -5.88 -3.27
CA LEU A 61 -7.25 -6.89 -3.83
C LEU A 61 -7.14 -6.95 -5.37
N PHE A 62 -7.15 -5.79 -6.04
CA PHE A 62 -6.95 -5.69 -7.48
C PHE A 62 -5.59 -6.22 -7.91
N SER A 63 -4.56 -6.18 -7.06
CA SER A 63 -3.26 -6.79 -7.39
C SER A 63 -3.34 -8.31 -7.57
N ILE A 64 -4.25 -8.99 -6.87
CA ILE A 64 -4.48 -10.43 -7.04
C ILE A 64 -5.12 -10.67 -8.42
N ILE A 65 -6.09 -9.84 -8.79
CA ILE A 65 -6.77 -9.91 -10.10
C ILE A 65 -5.77 -9.57 -11.23
N GLY A 66 -4.95 -8.54 -11.04
CA GLY A 66 -3.90 -8.14 -11.96
C GLY A 66 -2.89 -9.26 -12.23
N ALA A 67 -2.49 -10.00 -11.19
CA ALA A 67 -1.63 -11.16 -11.32
C ALA A 67 -2.28 -12.26 -12.19
N LEU A 68 -3.58 -12.53 -11.98
CA LEU A 68 -4.32 -13.51 -12.80
C LEU A 68 -4.41 -13.09 -14.27
N VAL A 69 -4.66 -11.80 -14.55
CA VAL A 69 -4.71 -11.27 -15.91
C VAL A 69 -3.33 -11.36 -16.59
N SER A 70 -2.28 -11.01 -15.85
CA SER A 70 -0.89 -11.15 -16.31
C SER A 70 -0.56 -12.59 -16.66
N ASP A 71 -0.87 -13.52 -15.76
CA ASP A 71 -0.41 -14.90 -15.89
C ASP A 71 -1.22 -15.69 -16.92
N ARG A 72 -2.50 -15.35 -17.13
CA ARG A 72 -3.42 -16.19 -17.91
C ARG A 72 -3.97 -15.57 -19.19
N LEU A 73 -3.88 -14.25 -19.36
CA LEU A 73 -4.50 -13.55 -20.51
C LEU A 73 -3.52 -12.70 -21.31
N LEU A 74 -2.81 -11.78 -20.68
CA LEU A 74 -2.09 -10.71 -21.39
C LEU A 74 -0.56 -10.84 -21.36
N GLY A 75 -0.01 -11.51 -20.34
CA GLY A 75 1.43 -11.51 -20.06
C GLY A 75 1.84 -10.29 -19.21
N PRO A 76 3.01 -10.33 -18.55
CA PRO A 76 3.46 -9.27 -17.65
C PRO A 76 3.58 -7.89 -18.30
N GLU A 77 4.14 -7.83 -19.52
CA GLU A 77 4.44 -6.56 -20.18
C GLU A 77 3.18 -5.81 -20.63
N LYS A 78 2.23 -6.51 -21.26
CA LYS A 78 0.97 -5.90 -21.70
C LYS A 78 0.08 -5.51 -20.53
N THR A 79 0.11 -6.31 -19.45
CA THR A 79 -0.63 -5.99 -18.23
C THR A 79 -0.08 -4.73 -17.57
N LEU A 80 1.25 -4.59 -17.44
CA LEU A 80 1.85 -3.36 -16.92
C LEU A 80 1.49 -2.16 -17.80
N PHE A 81 1.64 -2.28 -19.13
CA PHE A 81 1.36 -1.19 -20.05
C PHE A 81 -0.12 -0.73 -19.99
N GLY A 82 -1.06 -1.68 -20.06
CA GLY A 82 -2.49 -1.37 -19.95
C GLY A 82 -2.85 -0.75 -18.60
N SER A 83 -2.25 -1.26 -17.52
CA SER A 83 -2.40 -0.73 -16.17
C SER A 83 -1.91 0.71 -16.06
N ALA A 84 -0.73 1.01 -16.60
CA ALA A 84 -0.15 2.35 -16.62
C ALA A 84 -1.04 3.35 -17.40
N VAL A 85 -1.63 2.93 -18.53
CA VAL A 85 -2.59 3.73 -19.28
C VAL A 85 -3.86 4.01 -18.45
N MET A 86 -4.38 3.00 -17.75
CA MET A 86 -5.55 3.16 -16.88
C MET A 86 -5.29 4.14 -15.73
N ILE A 87 -4.12 4.06 -15.09
CA ILE A 87 -3.72 5.00 -14.02
C ILE A 87 -3.70 6.43 -14.54
N MET A 88 -3.07 6.64 -15.70
CA MET A 88 -3.02 7.97 -16.33
C MET A 88 -4.43 8.50 -16.63
N ALA A 89 -5.31 7.66 -17.21
CA ALA A 89 -6.69 8.03 -17.49
C ALA A 89 -7.47 8.35 -16.20
N GLY A 90 -7.22 7.63 -15.11
CA GLY A 90 -7.84 7.89 -13.81
C GLY A 90 -7.41 9.24 -13.21
N HIS A 91 -6.12 9.59 -13.27
CA HIS A 91 -5.68 10.92 -12.84
C HIS A 91 -6.23 12.05 -13.72
N ILE A 92 -6.35 11.82 -15.04
CA ILE A 92 -7.01 12.77 -15.95
C ILE A 92 -8.49 12.95 -15.58
N ALA A 93 -9.19 11.88 -15.20
CA ALA A 93 -10.58 11.96 -14.76
C ALA A 93 -10.72 12.81 -13.48
N LEU A 94 -9.84 12.65 -12.49
CA LEU A 94 -9.81 13.49 -11.29
C LEU A 94 -9.49 14.95 -11.60
N ALA A 95 -8.62 15.20 -12.57
CA ALA A 95 -8.21 16.55 -12.94
C ALA A 95 -9.28 17.30 -13.75
N LEU A 96 -10.01 16.63 -14.65
CA LEU A 96 -10.85 17.30 -15.64
C LEU A 96 -12.36 17.06 -15.46
N VAL A 97 -12.77 15.96 -14.82
CA VAL A 97 -14.19 15.67 -14.62
C VAL A 97 -14.61 16.16 -13.23
N PRO A 98 -15.58 17.09 -13.13
CA PRO A 98 -15.94 17.67 -11.85
C PRO A 98 -16.76 16.71 -10.98
N GLY A 99 -16.70 16.94 -9.67
CA GLY A 99 -17.58 16.32 -8.69
C GLY A 99 -17.32 14.84 -8.42
N VAL A 100 -18.30 14.20 -7.79
CA VAL A 100 -18.24 12.79 -7.38
C VAL A 100 -18.09 11.84 -8.57
N VAL A 101 -18.55 12.22 -9.77
CA VAL A 101 -18.38 11.42 -10.99
C VAL A 101 -16.90 11.31 -11.36
N GLY A 102 -16.16 12.42 -11.33
CA GLY A 102 -14.71 12.41 -11.56
C GLY A 102 -13.96 11.62 -10.51
N LEU A 103 -14.35 11.76 -9.24
CA LEU A 103 -13.83 10.96 -8.12
C LEU A 103 -13.98 9.46 -8.37
N MET A 104 -15.20 8.98 -8.64
CA MET A 104 -15.49 7.56 -8.84
C MET A 104 -14.72 6.99 -10.04
N MET A 105 -14.76 7.67 -11.19
CA MET A 105 -14.02 7.22 -12.37
C MET A 105 -12.51 7.18 -12.11
N GLY A 106 -11.99 8.22 -11.46
CA GLY A 106 -10.59 8.33 -11.09
C GLY A 106 -10.13 7.18 -10.20
N LEU A 107 -10.81 6.98 -9.07
CA LEU A 107 -10.43 5.94 -8.10
C LEU A 107 -10.59 4.53 -8.67
N LEU A 108 -11.60 4.26 -9.49
CA LEU A 108 -11.75 2.95 -10.14
C LEU A 108 -10.61 2.67 -11.12
N LEU A 109 -10.29 3.64 -11.99
CA LEU A 109 -9.23 3.48 -13.00
C LEU A 109 -7.84 3.39 -12.37
N VAL A 110 -7.51 4.29 -11.42
CA VAL A 110 -6.24 4.23 -10.69
C VAL A 110 -6.19 2.97 -9.84
N GLY A 111 -7.26 2.60 -9.15
CA GLY A 111 -7.29 1.42 -8.27
C GLY A 111 -7.01 0.11 -9.02
N VAL A 112 -7.74 -0.13 -10.12
CA VAL A 112 -7.54 -1.33 -10.96
C VAL A 112 -6.18 -1.29 -11.65
N GLY A 113 -5.78 -0.13 -12.18
CA GLY A 113 -4.49 0.06 -12.83
C GLY A 113 -3.31 -0.18 -11.87
N SER A 114 -3.28 0.45 -10.70
CA SER A 114 -2.21 0.27 -9.72
C SER A 114 -2.15 -1.18 -9.21
N GLY A 115 -3.28 -1.87 -9.07
CA GLY A 115 -3.29 -3.31 -8.79
C GLY A 115 -2.56 -4.12 -9.87
N GLY A 116 -2.90 -3.90 -11.14
CA GLY A 116 -2.24 -4.55 -12.28
C GLY A 116 -0.75 -4.24 -12.39
N LEU A 117 -0.35 -2.97 -12.26
CA LEU A 117 1.05 -2.56 -12.29
C LEU A 117 1.85 -3.18 -11.15
N LYS A 118 1.33 -3.13 -9.90
CA LYS A 118 1.97 -3.71 -8.72
C LYS A 118 2.19 -5.22 -8.84
N SER A 119 1.24 -5.93 -9.45
CA SER A 119 1.32 -7.38 -9.65
C SER A 119 2.37 -7.81 -10.70
N THR A 120 2.79 -6.89 -11.57
CA THR A 120 3.59 -7.23 -12.77
C THR A 120 4.97 -6.59 -12.79
N ALA A 121 5.15 -5.45 -12.14
CA ALA A 121 6.41 -4.72 -12.17
C ALA A 121 7.57 -5.53 -11.54
N ALA A 122 7.33 -6.19 -10.41
CA ALA A 122 8.32 -7.08 -9.79
C ALA A 122 8.70 -8.28 -10.69
N THR A 123 7.72 -8.82 -11.44
CA THR A 123 7.94 -9.90 -12.41
C THR A 123 8.82 -9.43 -13.58
N LEU A 124 8.57 -8.22 -14.09
CA LEU A 124 9.38 -7.61 -15.14
C LEU A 124 10.81 -7.36 -14.68
N VAL A 125 11.02 -6.81 -13.48
CA VAL A 125 12.37 -6.63 -12.91
C VAL A 125 13.07 -7.98 -12.75
N GLY A 126 12.36 -8.98 -12.19
CA GLY A 126 12.89 -10.33 -12.02
C GLY A 126 13.31 -10.99 -13.33
N SER A 127 12.60 -10.71 -14.43
CA SER A 127 12.91 -11.27 -15.76
C SER A 127 14.23 -10.77 -16.37
N LEU A 128 14.81 -9.68 -15.84
CA LEU A 128 16.07 -9.11 -16.32
C LEU A 128 17.30 -9.88 -15.83
N TYR A 129 17.11 -10.79 -14.87
CA TYR A 129 18.18 -11.51 -14.18
C TYR A 129 17.97 -13.02 -14.28
N THR A 130 19.06 -13.77 -14.37
CA THR A 130 19.02 -15.21 -14.08
C THR A 130 18.86 -15.42 -12.57
N ARG A 131 18.46 -16.63 -12.16
CA ARG A 131 18.22 -16.93 -10.73
C ARG A 131 19.46 -16.69 -9.86
N ASP A 132 20.64 -17.01 -10.40
CA ASP A 132 21.93 -16.95 -9.70
C ASP A 132 22.72 -15.67 -10.01
N ASP A 133 22.11 -14.66 -10.66
CA ASP A 133 22.79 -13.40 -10.96
C ASP A 133 23.02 -12.59 -9.67
N PRO A 134 24.28 -12.31 -9.28
CA PRO A 134 24.58 -11.59 -8.04
C PRO A 134 24.10 -10.13 -8.07
N ARG A 135 23.75 -9.58 -9.24
CA ARG A 135 23.25 -8.21 -9.38
C ARG A 135 21.76 -8.07 -9.08
N ARG A 136 21.04 -9.20 -9.01
CA ARG A 136 19.58 -9.24 -8.88
C ARG A 136 19.09 -8.48 -7.64
N ASP A 137 19.66 -8.76 -6.48
CA ASP A 137 19.25 -8.13 -5.21
C ASP A 137 19.51 -6.63 -5.19
N ALA A 138 20.65 -6.21 -5.74
CA ALA A 138 20.97 -4.79 -5.92
C ALA A 138 20.00 -4.13 -6.94
N GLY A 139 19.58 -4.87 -7.97
CA GLY A 139 18.57 -4.41 -8.93
C GLY A 139 17.20 -4.15 -8.30
N PHE A 140 16.72 -5.09 -7.48
CA PHE A 140 15.49 -4.91 -6.69
C PHE A 140 15.61 -3.76 -5.69
N SER A 141 16.77 -3.58 -5.06
CA SER A 141 17.02 -2.43 -4.17
C SER A 141 16.93 -1.09 -4.91
N ILE A 142 17.51 -0.98 -6.10
CA ILE A 142 17.41 0.23 -6.94
C ILE A 142 15.94 0.48 -7.32
N TYR A 143 15.24 -0.54 -7.79
CA TYR A 143 13.82 -0.44 -8.13
C TYR A 143 12.97 0.04 -6.93
N TYR A 144 13.21 -0.52 -5.74
CA TYR A 144 12.52 -0.10 -4.51
C TYR A 144 12.85 1.34 -4.09
N MET A 145 14.05 1.84 -4.39
CA MET A 145 14.38 3.25 -4.16
C MET A 145 13.47 4.17 -4.98
N GLY A 146 13.09 3.77 -6.20
CA GLY A 146 12.16 4.52 -7.04
C GLY A 146 10.79 4.71 -6.40
N VAL A 147 10.31 3.68 -5.70
CA VAL A 147 9.04 3.74 -4.94
C VAL A 147 9.07 4.84 -3.89
N ASN A 148 10.15 4.91 -3.12
CA ASN A 148 10.28 5.88 -2.03
C ASN A 148 10.54 7.29 -2.55
N ILE A 149 11.30 7.45 -3.64
CA ILE A 149 11.49 8.75 -4.30
C ILE A 149 10.14 9.27 -4.81
N GLY A 150 9.34 8.43 -5.47
CA GLY A 150 7.99 8.79 -5.89
C GLY A 150 7.10 9.16 -4.70
N GLY A 151 7.08 8.33 -3.66
CA GLY A 151 6.32 8.60 -2.44
C GLY A 151 6.74 9.85 -1.68
N LEU A 152 8.02 10.24 -1.75
CA LEU A 152 8.51 11.48 -1.16
C LEU A 152 8.03 12.69 -1.96
N PHE A 153 8.33 12.74 -3.25
CA PHE A 153 8.09 13.94 -4.07
C PHE A 153 6.65 14.09 -4.55
N GLY A 154 5.88 13.00 -4.63
CA GLY A 154 4.47 13.01 -5.03
C GLY A 154 3.64 13.97 -4.17
N PRO A 155 3.48 13.72 -2.87
CA PRO A 155 2.76 14.62 -1.96
C PRO A 155 3.38 16.02 -1.89
N LEU A 156 4.71 16.15 -1.94
CA LEU A 156 5.37 17.46 -1.90
C LEU A 156 4.92 18.37 -3.04
N VAL A 157 4.96 17.85 -4.27
CA VAL A 157 4.66 18.63 -5.49
C VAL A 157 3.16 18.79 -5.68
N THR A 158 2.39 17.70 -5.56
CA THR A 158 0.93 17.75 -5.76
C THR A 158 0.20 18.52 -4.65
N GLY A 159 0.66 18.40 -3.40
CA GLY A 159 0.16 19.17 -2.27
C GLY A 159 0.45 20.66 -2.37
N LEU A 160 1.66 21.03 -2.81
CA LEU A 160 1.98 22.43 -3.06
C LEU A 160 1.08 23.02 -4.17
N ALA A 161 0.86 22.27 -5.24
CA ALA A 161 -0.01 22.68 -6.33
C ALA A 161 -1.49 22.77 -5.93
N GLU A 162 -1.95 21.85 -5.08
CA GLU A 162 -3.29 21.89 -4.51
C GLU A 162 -3.50 23.14 -3.65
N GLN A 163 -2.60 23.41 -2.69
CA GLN A 163 -2.69 24.57 -1.81
C GLN A 163 -2.63 25.91 -2.58
N THR A 164 -1.85 25.96 -3.67
CA THR A 164 -1.63 27.20 -4.43
C THR A 164 -2.62 27.42 -5.57
N TRP A 165 -3.06 26.35 -6.23
CA TRP A 165 -3.85 26.45 -7.47
C TRP A 165 -5.10 25.54 -7.49
N GLY A 166 -5.34 24.76 -6.43
CA GLY A 166 -6.53 23.94 -6.24
C GLY A 166 -6.36 22.46 -6.61
N PHE A 167 -7.28 21.64 -6.09
CA PHE A 167 -7.26 20.17 -6.19
C PHE A 167 -7.06 19.62 -7.60
N HIS A 168 -7.80 20.16 -8.58
CA HIS A 168 -7.75 19.68 -9.96
C HIS A 168 -6.35 19.81 -10.60
N LEU A 169 -5.58 20.84 -10.23
CA LEU A 169 -4.19 20.99 -10.67
C LEU A 169 -3.24 20.06 -9.91
N GLY A 170 -3.49 19.82 -8.62
CA GLY A 170 -2.80 18.76 -7.87
C GLY A 170 -2.96 17.38 -8.54
N PHE A 171 -4.19 17.00 -8.91
CA PHE A 171 -4.47 15.79 -9.68
C PHE A 171 -3.90 15.83 -11.10
N GLY A 172 -3.90 17.00 -11.74
CA GLY A 172 -3.28 17.21 -13.05
C GLY A 172 -1.76 16.97 -13.04
N LEU A 173 -1.05 17.41 -11.99
CA LEU A 173 0.38 17.10 -11.83
C LEU A 173 0.63 15.61 -11.63
N ALA A 174 -0.25 14.90 -10.91
CA ALA A 174 -0.19 13.44 -10.84
C ALA A 174 -0.37 12.80 -12.24
N ALA A 175 -1.32 13.29 -13.04
CA ALA A 175 -1.52 12.83 -14.42
C ALA A 175 -0.29 13.08 -15.30
N ILE A 176 0.33 14.26 -15.20
CA ILE A 176 1.55 14.61 -15.93
C ILE A 176 2.70 13.69 -15.53
N GLY A 177 2.89 13.43 -14.23
CA GLY A 177 3.89 12.50 -13.74
C GLY A 177 3.73 11.12 -14.36
N MET A 178 2.51 10.58 -14.32
CA MET A 178 2.20 9.29 -14.94
C MET A 178 2.42 9.29 -16.47
N ALA A 179 2.07 10.39 -17.15
CA ALA A 179 2.31 10.53 -18.59
C ALA A 179 3.80 10.52 -18.94
N ILE A 180 4.65 11.16 -18.13
CA ILE A 180 6.11 11.12 -18.29
C ILE A 180 6.61 9.68 -18.12
N GLY A 181 6.20 8.99 -17.05
CA GLY A 181 6.57 7.59 -16.82
C GLY A 181 6.17 6.67 -17.97
N LEU A 182 4.92 6.81 -18.44
CA LEU A 182 4.40 6.02 -19.56
C LEU A 182 5.12 6.33 -20.88
N ALA A 183 5.40 7.59 -21.18
CA ALA A 183 6.13 7.99 -22.38
C ALA A 183 7.54 7.39 -22.40
N GLN A 184 8.27 7.48 -21.27
CA GLN A 184 9.60 6.88 -21.13
C GLN A 184 9.54 5.35 -21.30
N TYR A 185 8.51 4.72 -20.74
CA TYR A 185 8.28 3.29 -20.88
C TYR A 185 8.03 2.88 -22.32
N VAL A 186 7.15 3.58 -23.06
CA VAL A 186 6.85 3.31 -24.47
C VAL A 186 8.09 3.41 -25.35
N LEU A 187 8.95 4.39 -25.10
CA LEU A 187 10.17 4.60 -25.90
C LEU A 187 11.20 3.49 -25.69
N THR A 188 11.18 2.80 -24.55
CA THR A 188 12.26 1.88 -24.15
C THR A 188 11.79 0.44 -23.89
N ARG A 189 10.48 0.14 -23.94
CA ARG A 189 9.90 -1.21 -23.76
C ARG A 189 10.41 -2.26 -24.73
N LYS A 190 10.90 -1.88 -25.92
CA LYS A 190 11.51 -2.79 -26.90
C LYS A 190 12.78 -3.49 -26.37
N GLY A 191 13.40 -2.94 -25.33
CA GLY A 191 14.58 -3.54 -24.69
C GLY A 191 14.27 -4.65 -23.69
N LEU A 192 12.99 -4.98 -23.45
CA LEU A 192 12.59 -6.04 -22.52
C LEU A 192 12.79 -7.45 -23.13
N PRO A 193 13.09 -8.48 -22.31
CA PRO A 193 13.27 -9.85 -22.80
C PRO A 193 12.00 -10.41 -23.46
N ALA A 194 12.15 -11.24 -24.50
CA ALA A 194 11.00 -11.85 -25.19
C ALA A 194 10.08 -12.69 -24.26
N SER A 195 10.60 -13.17 -23.12
CA SER A 195 9.84 -13.92 -22.12
C SER A 195 8.68 -13.12 -21.52
N VAL A 196 8.80 -11.79 -21.41
CA VAL A 196 7.77 -10.96 -20.76
C VAL A 196 6.52 -10.74 -21.62
N HIS A 197 6.62 -11.06 -22.92
CA HIS A 197 5.52 -10.96 -23.87
C HIS A 197 4.74 -12.28 -24.02
N ARG A 198 5.19 -13.36 -23.37
CA ARG A 198 4.48 -14.63 -23.35
C ARG A 198 3.54 -14.68 -22.14
N VAL A 199 2.40 -15.31 -22.34
CA VAL A 199 1.45 -15.62 -21.26
C VAL A 199 1.97 -16.87 -20.53
N PRO A 200 2.30 -16.81 -19.23
CA PRO A 200 2.86 -17.93 -18.47
C PRO A 200 1.98 -19.19 -18.45
N ASP A 201 0.69 -19.04 -18.14
CA ASP A 201 -0.29 -20.13 -18.04
C ASP A 201 -1.58 -19.75 -18.79
N PRO A 202 -1.59 -19.81 -20.14
CA PRO A 202 -2.68 -19.28 -20.93
C PRO A 202 -3.99 -20.01 -20.65
N LEU A 203 -5.03 -19.23 -20.38
CA LEU A 203 -6.38 -19.76 -20.16
C LEU A 203 -6.87 -20.46 -21.45
N PRO A 204 -7.39 -21.70 -21.38
CA PRO A 204 -7.98 -22.35 -22.55
C PRO A 204 -9.15 -21.51 -23.11
N ARG A 205 -9.19 -21.31 -24.43
CA ARG A 205 -10.25 -20.51 -25.09
C ARG A 205 -11.66 -20.99 -24.77
N SER A 206 -11.85 -22.28 -24.51
CA SER A 206 -13.12 -22.85 -24.08
C SER A 206 -13.64 -22.30 -22.74
N GLN A 207 -12.76 -21.79 -21.88
CA GLN A 207 -13.11 -21.23 -20.58
C GLN A 207 -13.39 -19.72 -20.63
N TYR A 208 -13.07 -19.03 -21.74
CA TYR A 208 -13.33 -17.59 -21.89
C TYR A 208 -14.79 -17.20 -21.59
N PRO A 209 -15.83 -17.89 -22.09
CA PRO A 209 -17.21 -17.52 -21.77
C PRO A 209 -17.52 -17.64 -20.27
N LEU A 210 -16.97 -18.66 -19.59
CA LEU A 210 -17.17 -18.84 -18.15
C LEU A 210 -16.52 -17.69 -17.36
N TRP A 211 -15.26 -17.39 -17.63
CA TRP A 211 -14.55 -16.29 -16.94
C TRP A 211 -15.14 -14.92 -17.28
N GLY A 212 -15.58 -14.72 -18.52
CA GLY A 212 -16.32 -13.53 -18.94
C GLY A 212 -17.64 -13.37 -18.18
N ALA A 213 -18.41 -14.46 -18.04
CA ALA A 213 -19.66 -14.46 -17.28
C ALA A 213 -19.44 -14.21 -15.79
N LEU A 214 -18.38 -14.78 -15.19
CA LEU A 214 -18.01 -14.52 -13.79
C LEU A 214 -17.61 -13.05 -13.57
N ALA A 215 -16.83 -12.47 -14.48
CA ALA A 215 -16.44 -11.07 -14.41
C ALA A 215 -17.65 -10.14 -14.56
N ALA A 216 -18.48 -10.37 -15.58
CA ALA A 216 -19.70 -9.61 -15.82
C ALA A 216 -20.69 -9.73 -14.64
N GLY A 217 -20.88 -10.94 -14.11
CA GLY A 217 -21.73 -11.19 -12.95
C GLY A 217 -21.23 -10.51 -11.68
N SER A 218 -19.91 -10.49 -11.45
CA SER A 218 -19.31 -9.76 -10.31
C SER A 218 -19.51 -8.26 -10.42
N ILE A 219 -19.33 -7.69 -11.62
CA ILE A 219 -19.58 -6.26 -11.88
C ILE A 219 -21.06 -5.93 -11.69
N ALA A 220 -21.96 -6.74 -12.27
CA ALA A 220 -23.39 -6.56 -12.14
C ALA A 220 -23.84 -6.63 -10.67
N LEU A 221 -23.29 -7.56 -9.88
CA LEU A 221 -23.56 -7.65 -8.45
C LEU A 221 -23.14 -6.38 -7.72
N VAL A 222 -21.92 -5.88 -7.95
CA VAL A 222 -21.45 -4.64 -7.32
C VAL A 222 -22.34 -3.45 -7.70
N VAL A 223 -22.74 -3.33 -8.97
CA VAL A 223 -23.64 -2.28 -9.44
C VAL A 223 -25.01 -2.38 -8.76
N VAL A 224 -25.60 -3.57 -8.68
CA VAL A 224 -26.90 -3.78 -8.00
C VAL A 224 -26.79 -3.46 -6.51
N LEU A 225 -25.73 -3.89 -5.83
CA LEU A 225 -25.50 -3.57 -4.42
C LEU A 225 -25.34 -2.05 -4.20
N ALA A 226 -24.67 -1.35 -5.13
CA ALA A 226 -24.53 0.10 -5.08
C ALA A 226 -25.87 0.81 -5.33
N MET A 227 -26.63 0.39 -6.35
CA MET A 227 -27.93 1.00 -6.69
C MET A 227 -28.99 0.77 -5.62
N THR A 228 -28.93 -0.34 -4.89
CA THR A 228 -29.84 -0.65 -3.78
C THR A 228 -29.42 0.01 -2.47
N GLY A 229 -28.25 0.67 -2.42
CA GLY A 229 -27.70 1.30 -1.23
C GLY A 229 -27.08 0.33 -0.22
N VAL A 230 -27.12 -0.99 -0.48
CA VAL A 230 -26.48 -2.03 0.35
C VAL A 230 -24.97 -1.81 0.40
N LEU A 231 -24.38 -1.42 -0.73
CA LEU A 231 -23.01 -0.92 -0.82
C LEU A 231 -23.07 0.60 -1.00
N ASN A 232 -22.45 1.36 -0.11
CA ASN A 232 -22.39 2.82 -0.20
C ASN A 232 -21.04 3.33 0.35
N ALA A 233 -20.78 4.62 0.21
CA ALA A 233 -19.50 5.22 0.63
C ALA A 233 -19.22 5.03 2.13
N GLY A 234 -20.26 5.05 2.98
CA GLY A 234 -20.13 4.95 4.43
C GLY A 234 -19.77 3.55 4.94
N ASN A 235 -20.07 2.49 4.18
CA ASN A 235 -19.73 1.11 4.56
C ASN A 235 -18.66 0.45 3.67
N LEU A 236 -18.09 1.21 2.74
CA LEU A 236 -17.15 0.68 1.75
C LEU A 236 -15.90 0.05 2.41
N ALA A 237 -15.37 0.69 3.45
CA ALA A 237 -14.23 0.17 4.20
C ALA A 237 -14.55 -1.18 4.85
N ASP A 238 -15.70 -1.28 5.52
CA ASP A 238 -16.15 -2.51 6.19
C ASP A 238 -16.39 -3.65 5.20
N VAL A 239 -16.91 -3.34 4.02
CA VAL A 239 -17.07 -4.33 2.94
C VAL A 239 -15.71 -4.86 2.48
N VAL A 240 -14.71 -3.98 2.28
CA VAL A 240 -13.35 -4.41 1.88
C VAL A 240 -12.68 -5.21 3.01
N VAL A 241 -12.90 -4.85 4.28
CA VAL A 241 -12.48 -5.64 5.45
C VAL A 241 -13.11 -7.03 5.39
N ALA A 242 -14.43 -7.13 5.23
CA ALA A 242 -15.15 -8.39 5.18
C ALA A 242 -14.67 -9.28 4.02
N LEU A 243 -14.53 -8.71 2.82
CA LEU A 243 -14.00 -9.42 1.65
C LEU A 243 -12.57 -9.93 1.89
N SER A 244 -11.72 -9.14 2.53
CA SER A 244 -10.34 -9.53 2.84
C SER A 244 -10.29 -10.67 3.86
N VAL A 245 -11.13 -10.63 4.89
CA VAL A 245 -11.25 -11.69 5.90
C VAL A 245 -11.80 -12.97 5.28
N ILE A 246 -12.90 -12.89 4.52
CA ILE A 246 -13.50 -14.05 3.84
C ILE A 246 -12.49 -14.66 2.87
N GLY A 247 -11.83 -13.84 2.04
CA GLY A 247 -10.79 -14.29 1.12
C GLY A 247 -9.64 -15.01 1.84
N ALA A 248 -9.17 -14.46 2.96
CA ALA A 248 -8.12 -15.08 3.76
C ALA A 248 -8.58 -16.43 4.35
N ILE A 249 -9.78 -16.49 4.94
CA ILE A 249 -10.35 -17.73 5.50
C ILE A 249 -10.46 -18.80 4.41
N VAL A 250 -10.99 -18.46 3.24
CA VAL A 250 -11.12 -19.39 2.11
C VAL A 250 -9.75 -19.90 1.67
N ILE A 251 -8.76 -19.02 1.49
CA ILE A 251 -7.42 -19.45 1.07
C ILE A 251 -6.75 -20.30 2.15
N PHE A 252 -6.82 -19.92 3.43
CA PHE A 252 -6.30 -20.75 4.52
C PHE A 252 -7.00 -22.12 4.54
N ALA A 253 -8.31 -22.19 4.40
CA ALA A 253 -9.05 -23.45 4.35
C ALA A 253 -8.60 -24.33 3.17
N VAL A 254 -8.42 -23.75 1.97
CA VAL A 254 -7.92 -24.47 0.79
C VAL A 254 -6.51 -25.01 1.04
N LEU A 255 -5.60 -24.19 1.54
CA LEU A 255 -4.22 -24.61 1.82
C LEU A 255 -4.14 -25.67 2.91
N LEU A 256 -4.95 -25.53 3.98
CA LEU A 256 -4.95 -26.43 5.13
C LEU A 256 -5.75 -27.71 4.90
N THR A 257 -6.62 -27.80 3.90
CA THR A 257 -7.38 -29.04 3.58
C THR A 257 -6.86 -29.75 2.33
N SER A 258 -6.09 -29.09 1.48
CA SER A 258 -5.55 -29.67 0.25
C SER A 258 -4.66 -30.89 0.50
N LYS A 259 -4.89 -31.95 -0.29
CA LYS A 259 -4.04 -33.15 -0.32
C LYS A 259 -2.68 -32.90 -1.01
N LYS A 260 -2.52 -31.77 -1.70
CA LYS A 260 -1.28 -31.37 -2.37
C LYS A 260 -0.29 -30.64 -1.46
N VAL A 261 -0.66 -30.45 -0.18
CA VAL A 261 0.16 -29.77 0.83
C VAL A 261 0.56 -30.80 1.88
N ASP A 262 1.87 -31.04 2.00
CA ASP A 262 2.42 -32.00 2.96
C ASP A 262 2.37 -31.50 4.42
N ALA A 263 2.81 -32.31 5.38
CA ALA A 263 2.74 -31.98 6.79
C ALA A 263 3.64 -30.79 7.20
N ASP A 264 4.81 -30.66 6.58
CA ASP A 264 5.75 -29.57 6.87
C ASP A 264 5.28 -28.26 6.24
N GLU A 265 4.81 -28.31 4.99
CA GLU A 265 4.19 -27.16 4.32
C GLU A 265 2.93 -26.70 5.07
N ARG A 266 2.11 -27.61 5.58
CA ARG A 266 0.93 -27.28 6.39
C ARG A 266 1.31 -26.61 7.70
N SER A 267 2.36 -27.10 8.36
CA SER A 267 2.94 -26.45 9.55
C SER A 267 3.39 -25.02 9.24
N ARG A 268 4.00 -24.78 8.07
CA ARG A 268 4.41 -23.43 7.61
C ARG A 268 3.21 -22.51 7.35
N VAL A 269 2.14 -23.02 6.75
CA VAL A 269 0.89 -22.26 6.56
C VAL A 269 0.29 -21.86 7.91
N ILE A 270 0.25 -22.77 8.89
CA ILE A 270 -0.20 -22.45 10.26
C ILE A 270 0.69 -21.39 10.90
N ALA A 271 2.01 -21.48 10.74
CA ALA A 271 2.96 -20.49 11.26
C ALA A 271 2.74 -19.09 10.67
N PHE A 272 2.11 -18.97 9.51
CA PHE A 272 1.81 -17.70 8.87
C PHE A 272 0.56 -17.00 9.41
N ILE A 273 -0.37 -17.72 10.06
CA ILE A 273 -1.60 -17.13 10.64
C ILE A 273 -1.30 -15.98 11.62
N PRO A 274 -0.45 -16.13 12.65
CA PRO A 274 -0.12 -15.01 13.53
C PRO A 274 0.58 -13.87 12.78
N MET A 275 1.35 -14.17 11.74
CA MET A 275 2.04 -13.17 10.91
C MET A 275 1.06 -12.38 10.06
N PHE A 276 0.03 -13.02 9.53
CA PHE A 276 -1.10 -12.40 8.84
C PHE A 276 -1.80 -11.40 9.76
N ILE A 277 -2.19 -11.84 10.97
CA ILE A 277 -2.86 -10.98 11.96
C ILE A 277 -1.96 -9.80 12.34
N GLY A 278 -0.68 -10.06 12.62
CA GLY A 278 0.29 -9.02 12.97
C GLY A 278 0.51 -8.01 11.83
N THR A 279 0.55 -8.48 10.58
CA THR A 279 0.66 -7.59 9.40
C THR A 279 -0.57 -6.72 9.26
N SER A 280 -1.77 -7.29 9.39
CA SER A 280 -3.02 -6.54 9.32
C SER A 280 -3.13 -5.49 10.42
N ALA A 281 -2.77 -5.83 11.66
CA ALA A 281 -2.75 -4.88 12.77
C ALA A 281 -1.73 -3.75 12.54
N PHE A 282 -0.52 -4.08 12.07
CA PHE A 282 0.49 -3.09 11.71
C PHE A 282 -0.02 -2.11 10.66
N PHE A 283 -0.56 -2.62 9.54
CA PHE A 283 -1.05 -1.78 8.45
C PHE A 283 -2.34 -1.02 8.79
N ALA A 284 -3.16 -1.51 9.74
CA ALA A 284 -4.32 -0.78 10.25
C ALA A 284 -3.96 0.54 10.93
N LEU A 285 -2.78 0.63 11.53
CA LEU A 285 -2.25 1.86 12.11
C LEU A 285 -1.36 2.61 11.09
N PHE A 286 -0.45 1.91 10.41
CA PHE A 286 0.48 2.52 9.46
C PHE A 286 -0.23 3.28 8.33
N GLN A 287 -1.31 2.70 7.77
CA GLN A 287 -2.04 3.31 6.66
C GLN A 287 -2.91 4.49 7.06
N GLN A 288 -3.04 4.77 8.37
CA GLN A 288 -3.69 6.00 8.83
C GLN A 288 -2.92 7.25 8.44
N GLN A 289 -1.69 7.13 7.90
CA GLN A 289 -0.97 8.25 7.29
C GLN A 289 -1.82 8.97 6.22
N PHE A 290 -2.67 8.22 5.50
CA PHE A 290 -3.56 8.75 4.47
C PHE A 290 -4.99 9.04 4.97
N THR A 291 -5.32 8.63 6.20
CA THR A 291 -6.64 8.87 6.81
C THR A 291 -6.51 9.84 7.99
N VAL A 292 -6.46 9.32 9.23
CA VAL A 292 -6.48 10.13 10.45
C VAL A 292 -5.31 11.10 10.53
N ILE A 293 -4.11 10.73 10.08
CA ILE A 293 -2.97 11.67 10.11
C ILE A 293 -3.15 12.81 9.13
N THR A 294 -3.85 12.60 8.02
CA THR A 294 -4.20 13.69 7.09
C THR A 294 -5.19 14.64 7.76
N LEU A 295 -6.25 14.11 8.38
CA LEU A 295 -7.21 14.91 9.16
C LEU A 295 -6.54 15.62 10.36
N TYR A 296 -5.64 14.95 11.07
CA TYR A 296 -4.87 15.51 12.18
C TYR A 296 -3.94 16.63 11.70
N SER A 297 -3.34 16.47 10.51
CA SER A 297 -2.49 17.50 9.90
C SER A 297 -3.27 18.74 9.52
N ASP A 298 -4.52 18.55 9.09
CA ASP A 298 -5.43 19.65 8.76
C ASP A 298 -5.93 20.39 10.01
N THR A 299 -6.35 19.65 11.03
CA THR A 299 -7.14 20.20 12.17
C THR A 299 -6.36 20.43 13.45
N ARG A 300 -5.19 19.78 13.64
CA ARG A 300 -4.45 19.78 14.92
C ARG A 300 -3.03 20.30 14.81
N LEU A 301 -2.41 20.24 13.64
CA LEU A 301 -1.03 20.71 13.48
C LEU A 301 -0.94 22.22 13.33
N ASP A 302 0.06 22.82 14.01
CA ASP A 302 0.55 24.14 13.66
C ASP A 302 1.41 24.05 12.40
N ARG A 303 0.78 24.32 11.25
CA ARG A 303 1.43 24.26 9.93
C ARG A 303 2.12 25.56 9.54
N VAL A 304 2.00 26.63 10.32
CA VAL A 304 2.64 27.92 10.02
C VAL A 304 4.07 27.92 10.55
N LEU A 305 5.03 27.92 9.63
CA LEU A 305 6.45 27.94 9.94
C LEU A 305 7.01 29.35 9.73
N SER A 306 7.48 29.97 10.81
CA SER A 306 8.10 31.30 10.77
C SER A 306 9.59 31.21 10.46
N PHE A 307 10.00 31.78 9.32
CA PHE A 307 11.40 31.85 8.91
C PHE A 307 11.92 33.29 9.06
N PRO A 308 13.03 33.53 9.80
CA PRO A 308 13.52 34.88 10.10
C PRO A 308 13.78 35.80 8.91
N LEU A 309 14.00 35.24 7.72
CA LEU A 309 14.34 35.97 6.48
C LEU A 309 13.33 35.78 5.35
N LEU A 310 12.38 34.84 5.47
CA LEU A 310 11.45 34.46 4.39
C LEU A 310 9.98 34.68 4.75
N GLY A 311 9.70 35.10 6.00
CA GLY A 311 8.35 35.29 6.51
C GLY A 311 7.71 33.99 6.98
N ASP A 312 6.42 34.06 7.26
CA ASP A 312 5.60 32.92 7.65
C ASP A 312 5.17 32.14 6.41
N TRP A 313 5.30 30.82 6.45
CA TRP A 313 4.89 29.93 5.38
C TRP A 313 4.07 28.76 5.94
N GLU A 314 2.92 28.49 5.32
CA GLU A 314 2.03 27.42 5.76
C GLU A 314 2.33 26.11 5.00
N MET A 315 2.74 25.08 5.72
CA MET A 315 3.00 23.76 5.18
C MET A 315 1.72 23.11 4.62
N PRO A 316 1.71 22.56 3.38
CA PRO A 316 0.58 21.77 2.89
C PRO A 316 0.29 20.56 3.78
N ILE A 317 -0.99 20.22 3.91
CA ILE A 317 -1.48 19.11 4.76
C ILE A 317 -0.83 17.78 4.36
N SER A 318 -0.74 17.52 3.04
CA SER A 318 -0.24 16.26 2.50
C SER A 318 1.26 16.02 2.74
N TRP A 319 2.04 17.06 3.10
CA TRP A 319 3.48 16.92 3.36
C TRP A 319 3.78 16.07 4.59
N ALA A 320 2.83 15.90 5.51
CA ALA A 320 2.97 14.96 6.62
C ALA A 320 3.24 13.52 6.14
N GLN A 321 2.74 13.15 4.96
CA GLN A 321 2.92 11.83 4.38
C GLN A 321 4.33 11.62 3.81
N SER A 322 5.04 12.72 3.49
CA SER A 322 6.41 12.68 2.97
C SER A 322 7.45 12.35 4.05
N PHE A 323 7.10 12.44 5.35
CA PHE A 323 8.00 12.04 6.43
C PHE A 323 8.37 10.56 6.35
N ASN A 324 7.40 9.68 6.10
CA ASN A 324 7.66 8.23 6.02
C ASN A 324 8.68 7.86 4.92
N PRO A 325 8.47 8.18 3.63
CA PRO A 325 9.42 7.84 2.58
C PRO A 325 10.77 8.55 2.76
N PHE A 326 10.80 9.76 3.33
CA PHE A 326 12.05 10.41 3.73
C PHE A 326 12.84 9.55 4.73
N PHE A 327 12.21 9.12 5.82
CA PHE A 327 12.87 8.27 6.81
C PHE A 327 13.26 6.90 6.24
N ILE A 328 12.46 6.31 5.34
CA ILE A 328 12.85 5.06 4.66
C ILE A 328 14.14 5.27 3.86
N ILE A 329 14.23 6.32 3.05
CA ILE A 329 15.42 6.60 2.22
C ILE A 329 16.67 6.75 3.10
N VAL A 330 16.55 7.46 4.23
CA VAL A 330 17.67 7.72 5.14
C VAL A 330 18.05 6.48 5.96
N LEU A 331 17.07 5.74 6.48
CA LEU A 331 17.30 4.69 7.48
C LEU A 331 17.40 3.28 6.90
N ALA A 332 16.83 3.00 5.72
CA ALA A 332 16.90 1.66 5.12
C ALA A 332 18.35 1.16 4.91
N PRO A 333 19.31 1.99 4.42
CA PRO A 333 20.71 1.56 4.32
C PRO A 333 21.33 1.23 5.68
N LEU A 334 20.95 1.96 6.74
CA LEU A 334 21.44 1.72 8.10
C LEU A 334 20.89 0.40 8.65
N PHE A 335 19.61 0.10 8.43
CA PHE A 335 19.00 -1.18 8.79
C PHE A 335 19.63 -2.35 8.02
N ALA A 336 19.86 -2.18 6.71
CA ALA A 336 20.55 -3.19 5.91
C ALA A 336 21.97 -3.48 6.45
N ALA A 337 22.73 -2.43 6.80
CA ALA A 337 24.05 -2.57 7.42
C ALA A 337 23.99 -3.24 8.80
N LEU A 338 23.00 -2.88 9.62
CA LEU A 338 22.76 -3.50 10.93
C LEU A 338 22.50 -5.01 10.80
N TRP A 339 21.58 -5.42 9.93
CA TRP A 339 21.25 -6.83 9.74
C TRP A 339 22.42 -7.62 9.16
N THR A 340 23.17 -7.02 8.24
CA THR A 340 24.38 -7.62 7.68
C THR A 340 25.45 -7.84 8.76
N LYS A 341 25.69 -6.83 9.61
CA LYS A 341 26.66 -6.93 10.72
C LYS A 341 26.26 -7.97 11.77
N LEU A 342 24.97 -8.11 12.04
CA LEU A 342 24.47 -9.12 12.98
C LEU A 342 24.56 -10.55 12.41
N GLY A 343 24.46 -10.73 11.10
CA GLY A 343 24.62 -12.02 10.44
C GLY A 343 23.71 -13.10 11.03
N THR A 344 24.30 -14.16 11.58
CA THR A 344 23.56 -15.27 12.24
C THR A 344 22.97 -14.90 13.60
N ARG A 345 23.36 -13.76 14.19
CA ARG A 345 22.84 -13.24 15.47
C ARG A 345 21.59 -12.38 15.31
N GLN A 346 21.15 -12.13 14.07
CA GLN A 346 19.95 -11.33 13.85
C GLN A 346 18.71 -11.99 14.47
N PRO A 347 17.72 -11.19 14.92
CA PRO A 347 16.46 -11.75 15.39
C PRO A 347 15.78 -12.57 14.29
N VAL A 348 15.14 -13.68 14.68
CA VAL A 348 14.33 -14.47 13.76
C VAL A 348 13.11 -13.68 13.27
N THR A 349 12.57 -14.04 12.11
CA THR A 349 11.49 -13.30 11.44
C THR A 349 10.28 -12.98 12.37
N PRO A 350 9.74 -13.92 13.17
CA PRO A 350 8.65 -13.60 14.10
C PRO A 350 9.03 -12.57 15.16
N THR A 351 10.29 -12.55 15.63
CA THR A 351 10.78 -11.54 16.56
C THR A 351 10.85 -10.16 15.91
N LYS A 352 11.34 -10.06 14.67
CA LYS A 352 11.36 -8.79 13.92
C LYS A 352 9.96 -8.21 13.74
N PHE A 353 8.98 -9.09 13.45
CA PHE A 353 7.58 -8.71 13.40
C PHE A 353 7.05 -8.18 14.73
N GLY A 354 7.29 -8.90 15.84
CA GLY A 354 6.87 -8.45 17.16
C GLY A 354 7.44 -7.07 17.52
N ILE A 355 8.73 -6.83 17.23
CA ILE A 355 9.38 -5.52 17.40
C ILE A 355 8.69 -4.45 16.53
N GLY A 356 8.48 -4.75 15.24
CA GLY A 356 7.84 -3.80 14.32
C GLY A 356 6.43 -3.40 14.74
N ILE A 357 5.63 -4.37 15.19
CA ILE A 357 4.26 -4.15 15.68
C ILE A 357 4.28 -3.32 16.98
N ILE A 358 5.18 -3.61 17.92
CA ILE A 358 5.31 -2.81 19.15
C ILE A 358 5.71 -1.37 18.82
N LEU A 359 6.66 -1.16 17.90
CA LEU A 359 7.06 0.19 17.48
C LEU A 359 5.91 0.96 16.84
N MET A 360 5.07 0.30 16.04
CA MET A 360 3.87 0.92 15.48
C MET A 360 2.87 1.33 16.55
N GLY A 361 2.57 0.45 17.51
CA GLY A 361 1.68 0.81 18.62
C GLY A 361 2.29 1.91 19.50
N ALA A 362 3.61 1.91 19.70
CA ALA A 362 4.32 2.97 20.41
C ALA A 362 4.25 4.32 19.68
N ALA A 363 4.34 4.33 18.34
CA ALA A 363 4.13 5.55 17.56
C ALA A 363 2.74 6.15 17.82
N PHE A 364 1.70 5.31 17.94
CA PHE A 364 0.36 5.79 18.28
C PHE A 364 0.26 6.34 19.71
N LEU A 365 0.97 5.75 20.68
CA LEU A 365 1.00 6.29 22.04
C LEU A 365 1.69 7.67 22.12
N LEU A 366 2.54 8.03 21.15
CA LEU A 366 3.17 9.36 21.10
C LEU A 366 2.21 10.50 20.74
N PHE A 367 0.97 10.22 20.33
CA PHE A 367 -0.08 11.24 20.23
C PHE A 367 -0.59 11.68 21.61
N LEU A 368 -0.55 10.80 22.63
CA LEU A 368 -1.15 11.07 23.94
C LEU A 368 -0.60 12.33 24.65
N PRO A 369 0.72 12.58 24.66
CA PRO A 369 1.27 13.80 25.26
C PRO A 369 0.80 15.09 24.59
N MET A 370 0.29 15.02 23.36
CA MET A 370 -0.17 16.17 22.59
C MET A 370 -1.69 16.36 22.62
N ALA A 371 -2.44 15.45 23.25
CA ALA A 371 -3.91 15.50 23.23
C ALA A 371 -4.49 16.80 23.82
N SER A 372 -3.85 17.37 24.85
CA SER A 372 -4.27 18.64 25.45
C SER A 372 -3.68 19.88 24.76
N VAL A 373 -2.84 19.70 23.74
CA VAL A 373 -2.20 20.80 23.01
C VAL A 373 -3.13 21.27 21.91
N ALA A 374 -3.42 22.57 21.85
CA ALA A 374 -4.35 23.14 20.87
C ALA A 374 -3.81 23.06 19.44
N ALA A 375 -2.54 23.44 19.24
CA ALA A 375 -1.86 23.40 17.96
C ALA A 375 -0.52 22.67 18.13
N VAL A 376 -0.41 21.50 17.51
CA VAL A 376 0.69 20.55 17.71
C VAL A 376 1.83 20.85 16.74
N PRO A 377 3.09 20.93 17.21
CA PRO A 377 4.21 21.22 16.32
C PRO A 377 4.37 20.15 15.22
N VAL A 378 4.62 20.59 13.98
CA VAL A 378 4.88 19.68 12.84
C VAL A 378 6.03 18.70 13.11
N LEU A 379 7.07 19.11 13.85
CA LEU A 379 8.17 18.20 14.18
C LEU A 379 7.73 17.01 15.06
N TRP A 380 6.62 17.15 15.79
CA TRP A 380 6.08 16.04 16.57
C TRP A 380 5.45 14.97 15.68
N ILE A 381 4.73 15.35 14.62
CA ILE A 381 4.26 14.35 13.63
C ILE A 381 5.45 13.70 12.92
N GLY A 382 6.53 14.46 12.68
CA GLY A 382 7.81 13.92 12.19
C GLY A 382 8.38 12.83 13.11
N LEU A 383 8.37 13.03 14.43
CA LEU A 383 8.82 12.03 15.41
C LEU A 383 7.91 10.78 15.41
N ILE A 384 6.59 10.95 15.37
CA ILE A 384 5.63 9.85 15.29
C ILE A 384 5.90 9.02 14.03
N MET A 385 6.06 9.68 12.88
CA MET A 385 6.36 9.04 11.59
C MET A 385 7.73 8.37 11.59
N LEU A 386 8.73 8.91 12.28
CA LEU A 386 10.02 8.26 12.47
C LEU A 386 9.86 6.92 13.20
N VAL A 387 9.15 6.89 14.34
CA VAL A 387 8.96 5.67 15.12
C VAL A 387 8.14 4.63 14.36
N ALA A 388 7.09 5.07 13.66
CA ALA A 388 6.30 4.22 12.77
C ALA A 388 7.18 3.60 11.66
N THR A 389 8.08 4.39 11.06
CA THR A 389 9.00 3.94 10.01
C THR A 389 10.05 2.95 10.52
N LEU A 390 10.56 3.13 11.75
CA LEU A 390 11.43 2.12 12.39
C LEU A 390 10.71 0.77 12.55
N GLY A 391 9.41 0.81 12.85
CA GLY A 391 8.55 -0.37 12.88
C GLY A 391 8.41 -1.02 11.51
N GLU A 392 8.16 -0.21 10.47
CA GLU A 392 8.03 -0.65 9.09
C GLU A 392 9.31 -1.33 8.57
N LEU A 393 10.48 -0.72 8.80
CA LEU A 393 11.78 -1.28 8.40
C LEU A 393 12.10 -2.61 9.10
N SER A 394 11.41 -2.91 10.21
CA SER A 394 11.51 -4.18 10.91
C SER A 394 10.55 -5.26 10.36
N LEU A 395 9.40 -4.86 9.79
CA LEU A 395 8.32 -5.77 9.38
C LEU A 395 8.20 -5.95 7.86
N SER A 396 8.20 -4.87 7.08
CA SER A 396 7.85 -4.90 5.66
C SER A 396 8.80 -5.75 4.80
N PRO A 397 10.15 -5.61 4.88
CA PRO A 397 11.06 -6.40 4.06
C PRO A 397 10.96 -7.91 4.34
N VAL A 398 10.72 -8.28 5.60
CA VAL A 398 10.66 -9.67 6.03
C VAL A 398 9.31 -10.31 5.75
N GLY A 399 8.20 -9.56 5.77
CA GLY A 399 6.86 -10.09 5.51
C GLY A 399 6.67 -10.62 4.09
N LEU A 400 7.09 -9.83 3.09
CA LEU A 400 7.02 -10.26 1.70
C LEU A 400 7.92 -11.48 1.45
N SER A 401 9.16 -11.45 1.96
CA SER A 401 10.09 -12.59 1.85
C SER A 401 9.50 -13.86 2.46
N LEU A 402 8.89 -13.75 3.63
CA LEU A 402 8.31 -14.88 4.35
C LEU A 402 7.18 -15.55 3.56
N SER A 403 6.31 -14.76 2.92
CA SER A 403 5.19 -15.28 2.12
C SER A 403 5.67 -16.20 0.99
N THR A 404 6.82 -15.91 0.38
CA THR A 404 7.38 -16.75 -0.69
C THR A 404 8.11 -17.98 -0.14
N LYS A 405 8.83 -17.84 0.98
CA LYS A 405 9.59 -18.95 1.59
C LYS A 405 8.72 -20.00 2.27
N LEU A 406 7.57 -19.58 2.83
CA LEU A 406 6.63 -20.48 3.48
C LEU A 406 5.60 -21.08 2.52
N ALA A 407 5.60 -20.66 1.25
CA ALA A 407 4.59 -21.09 0.31
C ALA A 407 4.69 -22.58 -0.02
N PRO A 408 3.56 -23.33 0.01
CA PRO A 408 3.53 -24.69 -0.50
C PRO A 408 3.89 -24.72 -1.99
N ARG A 409 4.60 -25.76 -2.43
CA ARG A 409 5.08 -25.88 -3.82
C ARG A 409 3.94 -25.83 -4.85
N ALA A 410 2.78 -26.38 -4.50
CA ALA A 410 1.61 -26.40 -5.36
C ALA A 410 0.82 -25.08 -5.39
N PHE A 411 1.04 -24.18 -4.42
CA PHE A 411 0.24 -22.96 -4.23
C PHE A 411 1.06 -21.69 -3.93
N PRO A 412 2.13 -21.38 -4.68
CA PRO A 412 2.96 -20.20 -4.43
C PRO A 412 2.18 -18.88 -4.49
N VAL A 413 1.27 -18.77 -5.47
CA VAL A 413 0.44 -17.59 -5.70
C VAL A 413 -0.55 -17.34 -4.56
N MET A 414 -1.15 -18.40 -4.00
CA MET A 414 -2.11 -18.26 -2.89
C MET A 414 -1.45 -17.75 -1.62
N MET A 415 -0.19 -18.13 -1.36
CA MET A 415 0.54 -17.63 -0.20
C MET A 415 0.89 -16.14 -0.33
N MET A 416 1.28 -15.70 -1.53
CA MET A 416 1.47 -14.28 -1.82
C MET A 416 0.14 -13.51 -1.74
N ALA A 417 -0.96 -14.11 -2.19
CA ALA A 417 -2.30 -13.54 -2.06
C ALA A 417 -2.69 -13.35 -0.58
N LEU A 418 -2.37 -14.30 0.31
CA LEU A 418 -2.58 -14.11 1.76
C LEU A 418 -1.80 -12.93 2.32
N TYR A 419 -0.55 -12.72 1.90
CA TYR A 419 0.20 -11.53 2.31
C TYR A 419 -0.49 -10.25 1.84
N ASN A 420 -0.85 -10.16 0.54
CA ASN A 420 -1.56 -8.99 0.02
C ASN A 420 -2.92 -8.78 0.70
N LEU A 421 -3.66 -9.85 1.03
CA LEU A 421 -4.90 -9.78 1.80
C LEU A 421 -4.69 -9.24 3.22
N SER A 422 -3.56 -9.56 3.85
CA SER A 422 -3.26 -9.02 5.18
C SER A 422 -3.04 -7.50 5.14
N VAL A 423 -2.38 -7.00 4.09
CA VAL A 423 -2.17 -5.57 3.86
C VAL A 423 -3.47 -4.90 3.43
N ALA A 424 -4.27 -5.53 2.56
CA ALA A 424 -5.60 -5.07 2.16
C ALA A 424 -6.50 -4.89 3.39
N LEU A 425 -6.55 -5.90 4.26
CA LEU A 425 -7.31 -5.89 5.50
C LEU A 425 -6.87 -4.75 6.42
N GLY A 426 -5.57 -4.62 6.66
CA GLY A 426 -5.05 -3.52 7.47
C GLY A 426 -5.39 -2.15 6.88
N THR A 427 -5.18 -1.97 5.58
CA THR A 427 -5.45 -0.69 4.90
C THR A 427 -6.94 -0.34 4.92
N ALA A 428 -7.84 -1.31 4.77
CA ALA A 428 -9.27 -1.06 4.89
C ALA A 428 -9.69 -0.76 6.33
N LEU A 429 -9.11 -1.48 7.31
CA LEU A 429 -9.30 -1.19 8.73
C LEU A 429 -8.85 0.23 9.10
N SER A 430 -7.83 0.79 8.46
CA SER A 430 -7.42 2.18 8.71
C SER A 430 -8.50 3.20 8.32
N GLY A 431 -9.37 2.86 7.37
CA GLY A 431 -10.56 3.63 7.01
C GLY A 431 -11.72 3.42 7.99
N SER A 432 -12.06 2.15 8.28
CA SER A 432 -13.13 1.84 9.24
C SER A 432 -12.84 2.41 10.64
N LEU A 433 -11.58 2.31 11.09
CA LEU A 433 -11.15 2.83 12.38
C LEU A 433 -11.18 4.36 12.42
N ALA A 434 -10.89 5.04 11.31
CA ALA A 434 -10.92 6.50 11.24
C ALA A 434 -12.31 7.10 11.55
N GLY A 435 -13.39 6.34 11.38
CA GLY A 435 -14.73 6.74 11.80
C GLY A 435 -14.91 6.93 13.31
N PHE A 436 -13.98 6.41 14.13
CA PHE A 436 -14.00 6.57 15.59
C PHE A 436 -13.08 7.68 16.10
N TYR A 437 -12.37 8.38 15.20
CA TYR A 437 -11.49 9.47 15.58
C TYR A 437 -12.28 10.77 15.77
N SER A 438 -12.02 11.48 16.87
CA SER A 438 -12.40 12.88 17.04
C SER A 438 -11.38 13.58 17.95
N ALA A 439 -11.31 14.91 17.88
CA ALA A 439 -10.40 15.71 18.72
C ALA A 439 -10.65 15.48 20.23
N ASP A 440 -11.91 15.34 20.64
CA ASP A 440 -12.28 15.10 22.05
C ASP A 440 -11.93 13.67 22.52
N ALA A 441 -11.80 12.73 21.60
CA ALA A 441 -11.54 11.32 21.89
C ALA A 441 -10.11 10.88 21.57
N GLU A 442 -9.17 11.80 21.29
CA GLU A 442 -7.79 11.48 20.89
C GLU A 442 -7.10 10.50 21.84
N VAL A 443 -7.25 10.72 23.16
CA VAL A 443 -6.65 9.85 24.19
C VAL A 443 -7.21 8.44 24.09
N ALA A 444 -8.53 8.31 23.95
CA ALA A 444 -9.19 7.01 23.84
C ALA A 444 -8.83 6.33 22.51
N TYR A 445 -8.84 7.08 21.41
CA TYR A 445 -8.55 6.59 20.06
C TYR A 445 -7.11 6.08 19.94
N PHE A 446 -6.13 6.98 20.08
CA PHE A 446 -4.72 6.63 19.92
C PHE A 446 -4.23 5.71 21.04
N GLY A 447 -4.72 5.90 22.27
CA GLY A 447 -4.37 5.06 23.41
C GLY A 447 -4.83 3.62 23.24
N THR A 448 -6.08 3.41 22.82
CA THR A 448 -6.63 2.06 22.61
C THR A 448 -5.95 1.37 21.43
N LEU A 449 -5.84 2.03 20.27
CA LEU A 449 -5.19 1.45 19.10
C LEU A 449 -3.71 1.14 19.36
N GLY A 450 -2.99 2.05 20.02
CA GLY A 450 -1.61 1.85 20.41
C GLY A 450 -1.44 0.68 21.39
N ALA A 451 -2.25 0.62 22.44
CA ALA A 451 -2.19 -0.44 23.45
C ALA A 451 -2.55 -1.82 22.88
N VAL A 452 -3.62 -1.93 22.08
CA VAL A 452 -4.02 -3.18 21.43
C VAL A 452 -2.91 -3.67 20.49
N THR A 453 -2.32 -2.76 19.70
CA THR A 453 -1.25 -3.11 18.76
C THR A 453 0.01 -3.56 19.50
N ILE A 454 0.41 -2.88 20.58
CA ILE A 454 1.50 -3.34 21.46
C ILE A 454 1.19 -4.72 22.02
N GLY A 455 -0.04 -4.96 22.48
CA GLY A 455 -0.48 -6.28 22.95
C GLY A 455 -0.29 -7.38 21.92
N ILE A 456 -0.69 -7.14 20.66
CA ILE A 456 -0.48 -8.08 19.54
C ILE A 456 1.02 -8.32 19.34
N GLY A 457 1.84 -7.28 19.39
CA GLY A 457 3.30 -7.40 19.25
C GLY A 457 3.95 -8.18 20.39
N VAL A 458 3.52 -7.98 21.64
CA VAL A 458 3.97 -8.76 22.81
C VAL A 458 3.57 -10.22 22.68
N VAL A 459 2.34 -10.51 22.26
CA VAL A 459 1.89 -11.88 21.97
C VAL A 459 2.75 -12.50 20.89
N MET A 460 3.03 -11.78 19.79
CA MET A 460 3.93 -12.24 18.72
C MET A 460 5.33 -12.59 19.25
N LEU A 461 5.90 -11.76 20.14
CA LEU A 461 7.18 -12.06 20.77
C LEU A 461 7.12 -13.31 21.66
N ALA A 462 6.04 -13.47 22.44
CA ALA A 462 5.84 -14.64 23.30
C ALA A 462 5.73 -15.94 22.49
N ILE A 463 5.06 -15.90 21.33
CA ILE A 463 4.91 -17.05 20.43
C ILE A 463 6.02 -17.14 19.36
N SER A 464 7.04 -16.28 19.39
CA SER A 464 8.09 -16.25 18.36
C SER A 464 8.82 -17.59 18.25
N ARG A 465 9.13 -18.24 19.39
CA ARG A 465 9.79 -19.56 19.41
C ARG A 465 8.94 -20.67 18.78
N PRO A 466 7.67 -20.91 19.18
CA PRO A 466 6.86 -21.93 18.54
C PRO A 466 6.57 -21.63 17.06
N VAL A 467 6.31 -20.37 16.70
CA VAL A 467 6.12 -19.97 15.29
C VAL A 467 7.38 -20.29 14.47
N HIS A 468 8.56 -19.91 14.97
CA HIS A 468 9.82 -20.18 14.27
C HIS A 468 10.07 -21.69 14.10
N ARG A 469 9.75 -22.52 15.10
CA ARG A 469 9.83 -23.99 14.97
C ARG A 469 8.84 -24.52 13.92
N ALA A 470 7.62 -23.99 13.90
CA ALA A 470 6.58 -24.37 12.95
C ALA A 470 6.93 -23.99 11.49
N MET A 471 7.88 -23.07 11.28
CA MET A 471 8.42 -22.74 9.95
C MET A 471 9.34 -23.83 9.36
N ARG A 472 9.66 -24.90 10.12
CA ARG A 472 10.41 -26.08 9.63
C ARG A 472 11.71 -25.74 8.90
N GLY A 473 12.58 -24.99 9.57
CA GLY A 473 13.94 -24.67 9.09
C GLY A 473 14.04 -23.45 8.17
N VAL A 474 12.91 -22.82 7.82
CA VAL A 474 12.91 -21.54 7.08
C VAL A 474 13.30 -20.41 8.03
N ARG A 475 14.21 -19.53 7.60
CA ARG A 475 14.64 -18.32 8.35
C ARG A 475 14.24 -17.03 7.63
#